data_AF-A0A1X7TNC1-F1
#
_entry.id   AF-A0A1X7TNC1-F1
#
_cell.length_a   1.000
_cell.length_b   1.000
_cell.length_c   1.000
_cell.angle_alpha   90.00
_cell.angle_beta   90.00
_cell.angle_gamma   90.00
#
_symmetry.space_group_name_H-M   'P 1'
#
loop_
_entity.id
_entity.type
_entity.pdbx_description
1 polymer ?
#
loop_
_entity_poly.entity_id
_entity_poly.type
_entity_poly.pdbx_seq_one_letter_code
_entity_poly.pdbx_strand_id
1 'polypeptide(L)'
;MFSLLKGLWEYFFRKDEYFVVILGLDNAGKTTFLETIKRRYISNYHGMPLEKISTTVGLNVGRIDVGAQRLVLWDLGGQQDLQTLWNEDALPLTEVESAFDTSVESIGNRDCRIQRVSALRGEGVFEGIEWLAQRVKEKPNRPLKPVKT
;
A
#
# COMPACT_ATOMS: atom_id res chain seq x y z
N MET A 1 7.55 -22.88 -31.99
CA MET A 1 8.69 -21.95 -31.91
C MET A 1 8.31 -20.56 -31.38
N PHE A 2 7.13 -20.01 -31.69
CA PHE A 2 6.67 -18.72 -31.17
C PHE A 2 6.43 -18.66 -29.65
N SER A 3 6.09 -19.78 -29.00
CA SER A 3 5.85 -19.82 -27.54
C SER A 3 7.13 -19.63 -26.71
N LEU A 4 8.27 -20.15 -27.18
CA LEU A 4 9.56 -19.98 -26.51
C LEU A 4 10.09 -18.55 -26.65
N LEU A 5 9.98 -17.96 -27.84
CA LEU A 5 10.37 -16.57 -28.08
C LEU A 5 9.48 -15.60 -27.28
N LYS A 6 8.17 -15.87 -27.22
CA LYS A 6 7.24 -15.13 -26.37
C LYS A 6 7.58 -15.28 -24.89
N GLY A 7 7.86 -16.50 -24.42
CA GLY A 7 8.24 -16.73 -23.03
C GLY A 7 9.58 -16.10 -22.64
N LEU A 8 10.56 -16.08 -23.57
CA LEU A 8 11.84 -15.41 -23.38
C LEU A 8 11.66 -13.89 -23.33
N TRP A 9 10.83 -13.34 -24.23
CA TRP A 9 10.47 -11.92 -24.23
C TRP A 9 9.76 -11.53 -22.92
N GLU A 10 8.76 -12.30 -22.51
CA GLU A 10 8.06 -12.10 -21.24
C GLU A 10 9.01 -12.22 -20.05
N TYR A 11 9.97 -13.15 -20.07
CA TYR A 11 10.98 -13.28 -19.02
C TYR A 11 11.88 -12.04 -18.92
N PHE A 12 12.38 -11.53 -20.05
CA PHE A 12 13.24 -10.34 -20.06
C PHE A 12 12.52 -9.04 -19.69
N PHE A 13 11.22 -8.93 -19.97
CA PHE A 13 10.44 -7.70 -19.74
C PHE A 13 9.45 -7.80 -18.57
N ARG A 14 9.51 -8.87 -17.77
CA ARG A 14 8.66 -9.02 -16.58
C ARG A 14 9.09 -8.00 -15.53
N LYS A 15 8.11 -7.19 -15.08
CA LYS A 15 8.28 -6.34 -13.90
C LYS A 15 8.02 -7.16 -12.65
N ASP A 16 8.78 -6.90 -11.60
CA ASP A 16 8.53 -7.48 -10.29
C ASP A 16 7.26 -6.84 -9.69
N GLU A 17 6.31 -7.69 -9.29
CA GLU A 17 5.04 -7.29 -8.69
C GLU A 17 5.13 -7.42 -7.16
N TYR A 18 4.76 -6.36 -6.45
CA TYR A 18 4.80 -6.31 -4.99
C TYR A 18 3.44 -5.93 -4.42
N PHE A 19 3.02 -6.64 -3.38
CA PHE A 19 1.74 -6.42 -2.71
C PHE A 19 1.94 -5.50 -1.50
N VAL A 20 1.22 -4.38 -1.50
CA VAL A 20 1.29 -3.34 -0.48
C VAL A 20 -0.09 -3.19 0.13
N VAL A 21 -0.19 -3.33 1.45
CA VAL A 21 -1.47 -3.18 2.17
C VAL A 21 -1.55 -1.78 2.78
N ILE A 22 -2.66 -1.09 2.55
CA ILE A 22 -2.97 0.20 3.15
C ILE A 22 -3.83 -0.06 4.40
N LEU A 23 -3.28 0.29 5.56
CA LEU A 23 -3.93 0.14 6.86
C LEU A 23 -4.18 1.50 7.50
N GLY A 24 -5.21 1.56 8.35
CA GLY A 24 -5.60 2.78 9.04
C GLY A 24 -7.03 2.70 9.56
N LEU A 25 -7.35 3.58 10.49
CA LEU A 25 -8.66 3.68 11.12
C LEU A 25 -9.75 4.08 10.11
N ASP A 26 -11.01 3.92 10.52
CA ASP A 26 -12.13 4.43 9.75
C ASP A 26 -12.02 5.94 9.54
N ASN A 27 -12.38 6.38 8.32
CA ASN A 27 -12.29 7.78 7.92
C ASN A 27 -10.88 8.41 7.95
N ALA A 28 -9.80 7.62 8.11
CA ALA A 28 -8.42 8.11 8.06
C ALA A 28 -7.96 8.61 6.67
N GLY A 29 -8.79 8.44 5.63
CA GLY A 29 -8.48 8.87 4.26
C GLY A 29 -7.76 7.82 3.40
N LYS A 30 -7.79 6.52 3.78
CA LYS A 30 -7.16 5.41 3.04
C LYS A 30 -7.59 5.33 1.57
N THR A 31 -8.90 5.38 1.33
CA THR A 31 -9.44 5.32 -0.03
C THR A 31 -9.09 6.57 -0.83
N THR A 32 -9.13 7.75 -0.21
CA THR A 32 -8.65 9.01 -0.82
C THR A 32 -7.16 8.90 -1.19
N PHE A 33 -6.34 8.31 -0.34
CA PHE A 33 -4.92 8.08 -0.60
C PHE A 33 -4.71 7.15 -1.80
N LEU A 34 -5.43 6.03 -1.86
CA LEU A 34 -5.38 5.10 -2.99
C LEU A 34 -5.82 5.76 -4.30
N GLU A 35 -6.92 6.51 -4.29
CA GLU A 35 -7.44 7.19 -5.49
C GLU A 35 -6.48 8.26 -6.01
N THR A 36 -5.84 9.01 -5.11
CA THR A 36 -4.84 10.02 -5.48
C THR A 36 -3.60 9.39 -6.12
N ILE A 37 -3.17 8.22 -5.63
CA ILE A 37 -2.10 7.45 -6.25
C ILE A 37 -2.50 6.96 -7.65
N LYS A 38 -3.71 6.38 -7.80
CA LYS A 38 -4.21 5.92 -9.11
C LYS A 38 -4.23 7.05 -10.13
N ARG A 39 -4.73 8.24 -9.76
CA ARG A 39 -4.78 9.41 -10.65
C ARG A 39 -3.40 9.85 -11.16
N ARG A 40 -2.35 9.68 -10.35
CA ARG A 40 -0.99 10.12 -10.70
C ARG A 40 -0.22 9.11 -11.55
N TYR A 41 -0.41 7.81 -11.29
CA TYR A 41 0.41 6.75 -11.91
C TYR A 41 -0.31 5.99 -13.04
N ILE A 42 -1.65 6.11 -13.15
CA ILE A 42 -2.41 5.47 -14.22
C ILE A 42 -2.81 6.54 -15.25
N SER A 43 -2.16 6.50 -16.42
CA SER A 43 -2.51 7.37 -17.54
C SER A 43 -3.97 7.16 -17.97
N ASN A 44 -4.69 8.24 -18.27
CA ASN A 44 -6.11 8.24 -18.64
C ASN A 44 -7.08 7.68 -17.58
N TYR A 45 -6.69 7.70 -16.30
CA TYR A 45 -7.60 7.33 -15.22
C TYR A 45 -8.61 8.44 -14.91
N HIS A 46 -9.82 8.29 -15.44
CA HIS A 46 -10.99 9.08 -15.01
C HIS A 46 -11.59 8.43 -13.75
N GLY A 47 -10.91 8.58 -12.62
CA GLY A 47 -11.40 8.10 -11.33
C GLY A 47 -12.71 8.79 -10.90
N MET A 48 -13.37 8.26 -9.87
CA MET A 48 -14.50 8.97 -9.27
C MET A 48 -14.05 10.31 -8.66
N PRO A 49 -14.92 11.34 -8.60
CA PRO A 49 -14.64 12.56 -7.85
C PRO A 49 -14.29 12.21 -6.40
N LEU A 50 -13.22 12.81 -5.85
CA LEU A 50 -12.79 12.56 -4.46
C LEU A 50 -13.89 12.87 -3.45
N GLU A 51 -14.85 13.72 -3.84
CA GLU A 51 -16.03 14.15 -3.09
C GLU A 51 -17.14 13.10 -2.99
N LYS A 52 -17.10 12.04 -3.81
CA LYS A 52 -18.08 10.94 -3.83
C LYS A 52 -17.56 9.63 -3.24
N ILE A 53 -16.39 9.65 -2.60
CA ILE A 53 -15.83 8.46 -1.96
C ILE A 53 -16.69 8.12 -0.74
N SER A 54 -17.53 7.08 -0.86
CA SER A 54 -18.27 6.49 0.25
C SER A 54 -17.40 5.48 1.01
N THR A 55 -17.86 5.02 2.17
CA THR A 55 -17.22 3.92 2.91
C THR A 55 -17.00 2.70 1.99
N THR A 56 -15.80 2.14 2.00
CA THR A 56 -15.47 0.96 1.20
C THR A 56 -16.08 -0.28 1.84
N VAL A 57 -17.15 -0.79 1.24
CA VAL A 57 -17.68 -2.14 1.55
C VAL A 57 -16.84 -3.16 0.79
N GLY A 58 -15.90 -3.82 1.47
CA GLY A 58 -15.02 -4.84 0.90
C GLY A 58 -13.55 -4.42 0.73
N LEU A 59 -12.95 -4.70 -0.43
CA LEU A 59 -11.53 -4.51 -0.74
C LEU A 59 -11.37 -3.74 -2.06
N ASN A 60 -10.66 -2.60 -2.05
CA ASN A 60 -10.30 -1.85 -3.26
C ASN A 60 -8.83 -2.14 -3.61
N VAL A 61 -8.53 -2.39 -4.88
CA VAL A 61 -7.18 -2.70 -5.36
C VAL A 61 -6.74 -1.68 -6.41
N GLY A 62 -5.59 -1.04 -6.20
CA GLY A 62 -4.92 -0.19 -7.18
C GLY A 62 -3.64 -0.83 -7.69
N ARG A 63 -3.44 -0.89 -9.00
CA ARG A 63 -2.19 -1.35 -9.61
C ARG A 63 -1.50 -0.15 -10.24
N ILE A 64 -0.26 0.09 -9.83
CA ILE A 64 0.55 1.19 -10.35
C ILE A 64 1.92 0.68 -10.77
N ASP A 65 2.48 1.28 -11.81
CA ASP A 65 3.85 1.04 -12.23
C ASP A 65 4.71 2.23 -11.77
N VAL A 66 5.67 1.96 -10.88
CA VAL A 66 6.63 2.94 -10.37
C VAL A 66 8.01 2.53 -10.87
N GLY A 67 8.49 3.18 -11.93
CA GLY A 67 9.73 2.78 -12.61
C GLY A 67 9.65 1.35 -13.17
N ALA A 68 10.53 0.48 -12.70
CA ALA A 68 10.59 -0.93 -13.11
C ALA A 68 9.79 -1.87 -12.20
N GLN A 69 9.18 -1.35 -11.13
CA GLN A 69 8.41 -2.10 -10.15
C GLN A 69 6.91 -1.91 -10.41
N ARG A 70 6.12 -2.95 -10.21
CA ARG A 70 4.66 -2.85 -10.16
C ARG A 70 4.19 -3.03 -8.71
N LEU A 71 3.49 -2.04 -8.19
CA LEU A 71 2.91 -2.09 -6.85
C LEU A 71 1.41 -2.37 -6.96
N VAL A 72 0.94 -3.34 -6.17
CA VAL A 72 -0.47 -3.71 -6.03
C VAL A 72 -0.91 -3.27 -4.63
N LEU A 73 -1.62 -2.16 -4.57
CA LEU A 73 -2.11 -1.51 -3.35
C LEU A 73 -3.48 -2.08 -2.96
N TRP A 74 -3.60 -2.58 -1.75
CA TRP A 74 -4.81 -3.18 -1.18
C TRP A 74 -5.37 -2.23 -0.12
N ASP A 75 -6.47 -1.55 -0.42
CA ASP A 75 -7.21 -0.72 0.53
C ASP A 75 -8.29 -1.59 1.20
N LEU A 76 -7.98 -1.99 2.42
CA LEU A 76 -8.89 -2.74 3.28
C LEU A 76 -9.88 -1.76 3.92
N GLY A 77 -11.17 -2.03 3.77
CA GLY A 77 -12.21 -1.29 4.49
C GLY A 77 -11.97 -1.35 5.99
N GLY A 78 -12.12 -0.22 6.69
CA GLY A 78 -11.92 -0.15 8.14
C GLY A 78 -13.14 -0.53 8.96
N GLN A 79 -14.25 -0.91 8.29
CA GLN A 79 -15.53 -1.24 8.92
C GLN A 79 -15.31 -2.25 10.07
N GLN A 80 -16.03 -2.05 11.17
CA GLN A 80 -15.88 -2.83 12.43
C GLN A 80 -15.87 -4.36 12.21
N ASP A 81 -16.52 -4.86 11.16
CA ASP A 81 -16.57 -6.28 10.78
C ASP A 81 -15.25 -6.86 10.24
N LEU A 82 -14.29 -6.01 9.85
CA LEU A 82 -12.91 -6.41 9.48
C LEU A 82 -11.92 -6.15 10.62
N GLN A 83 -12.28 -5.33 11.60
CA GLN A 83 -11.49 -5.14 12.82
C GLN A 83 -11.52 -6.39 13.72
N THR A 84 -12.53 -7.25 13.58
CA THR A 84 -12.56 -8.58 14.22
C THR A 84 -11.51 -9.56 13.66
N LEU A 85 -10.87 -9.26 12.52
CA LEU A 85 -9.68 -9.99 12.03
C LEU A 85 -8.37 -9.42 12.59
N TRP A 86 -8.41 -8.21 13.15
CA TRP A 86 -7.30 -7.65 13.90
C TRP A 86 -7.47 -8.24 15.30
N ASN A 87 -6.45 -8.94 15.83
CA ASN A 87 -6.53 -9.60 17.14
C ASN A 87 -7.22 -8.71 18.18
N GLU A 88 -7.87 -9.33 19.18
CA GLU A 88 -8.70 -8.68 20.22
C GLU A 88 -8.00 -7.56 21.03
N ASP A 89 -6.73 -7.29 20.77
CA ASP A 89 -5.88 -6.24 21.34
C ASP A 89 -5.88 -4.93 20.51
N ALA A 90 -6.94 -4.65 19.74
CA ALA A 90 -7.03 -3.40 18.98
C ALA A 90 -7.13 -2.19 19.92
N LEU A 91 -6.09 -1.36 19.94
CA LEU A 91 -5.97 -0.22 20.85
C LEU A 91 -6.98 0.90 20.50
N PRO A 92 -7.57 1.58 21.50
CA PRO A 92 -8.39 2.76 21.29
C PRO A 92 -7.59 3.91 20.64
N LEU A 93 -8.27 4.80 19.91
CA LEU A 93 -7.68 5.89 19.10
C LEU A 93 -6.64 6.74 19.84
N THR A 94 -6.84 6.94 21.14
CA THR A 94 -5.96 7.71 22.04
C THR A 94 -4.66 6.96 22.38
N GLU A 95 -4.70 5.63 22.37
CA GLU A 95 -3.55 4.77 22.59
C GLU A 95 -2.83 4.46 21.29
N VAL A 96 -3.50 4.58 20.13
CA VAL A 96 -2.87 4.39 18.83
C VAL A 96 -1.69 5.33 18.64
N GLU A 97 -1.81 6.62 18.97
CA GLU A 97 -0.70 7.59 18.84
C GLU A 97 0.48 7.22 19.75
N SER A 98 0.21 7.00 21.05
CA SER A 98 1.22 6.58 22.03
C SER A 98 1.84 5.22 21.69
N ALA A 99 1.05 4.29 21.17
CA ALA A 99 1.50 2.97 20.79
C ALA A 99 2.28 3.01 19.49
N PHE A 100 1.97 3.89 18.53
CA PHE A 100 2.81 4.06 17.34
C PHE A 100 4.19 4.57 17.73
N ASP A 101 4.28 5.58 18.60
CA ASP A 101 5.57 6.09 19.10
C ASP A 101 6.35 5.02 19.87
N THR A 102 5.66 4.26 20.74
CA THR A 102 6.28 3.15 21.50
C THR A 102 6.64 1.96 20.58
N SER A 103 5.89 1.74 19.50
CA SER A 103 6.09 0.63 18.57
C SER A 103 7.16 0.90 17.53
N VAL A 104 7.67 2.14 17.39
CA VAL A 104 8.86 2.39 16.56
C VAL A 104 10.03 1.49 17.00
N GLU A 105 10.14 1.21 18.30
CA GLU A 105 11.14 0.29 18.86
C GLU A 105 10.84 -1.19 18.56
N SER A 106 9.55 -1.57 18.42
CA SER A 106 9.10 -2.94 18.16
C SER A 106 9.03 -3.31 16.66
N ILE A 107 9.06 -2.32 15.75
CA ILE A 107 9.16 -2.52 14.30
C ILE A 107 10.39 -3.36 13.91
N GLY A 108 11.41 -3.38 14.79
CA GLY A 108 12.65 -4.13 14.62
C GLY A 108 13.45 -3.60 13.42
N ASN A 109 14.27 -4.45 12.80
CA ASN A 109 15.12 -4.05 11.66
C ASN A 109 14.33 -4.01 10.31
N ARG A 110 13.16 -3.37 10.29
CA ARG A 110 12.33 -3.13 9.10
C ARG A 110 12.47 -1.67 8.68
N ASP A 111 12.64 -1.42 7.39
CA ASP A 111 12.72 -0.05 6.89
C ASP A 111 11.36 0.62 7.08
N CYS A 112 11.34 1.71 7.82
CA CYS A 112 10.14 2.53 8.04
C CYS A 112 10.44 3.98 7.66
N ARG A 113 9.40 4.71 7.25
CA ARG A 113 9.44 6.14 7.00
C ARG A 113 8.15 6.77 7.46
N ILE A 114 8.26 7.80 8.28
CA ILE A 114 7.14 8.64 8.70
C ILE A 114 7.16 9.89 7.84
N GLN A 115 6.02 10.23 7.24
CA GLN A 115 5.89 11.39 6.36
C GLN A 115 4.52 12.02 6.52
N ARG A 116 4.48 13.36 6.54
CA ARG A 116 3.23 14.13 6.50
C ARG A 116 2.68 14.09 5.08
N VAL A 117 1.39 13.80 4.93
CA VAL A 117 0.73 13.66 3.64
C VAL A 117 -0.59 14.40 3.59
N SER A 118 -0.94 14.94 2.42
CA SER A 118 -2.30 15.39 2.11
C SER A 118 -2.88 14.49 1.02
N ALA A 119 -3.74 13.55 1.40
CA ALA A 119 -4.37 12.63 0.44
C ALA A 119 -5.22 13.36 -0.61
N LEU A 120 -5.80 14.52 -0.29
CA LEU A 120 -6.62 15.31 -1.22
C LEU A 120 -5.77 16.07 -2.25
N ARG A 121 -4.62 16.60 -1.83
CA ARG A 121 -3.73 17.41 -2.67
C ARG A 121 -2.62 16.60 -3.33
N GLY A 122 -2.36 15.38 -2.84
CA GLY A 122 -1.26 14.53 -3.27
C GLY A 122 0.11 14.91 -2.67
N GLU A 123 0.18 15.94 -1.82
CA GLU A 123 1.43 16.37 -1.19
C GLU A 123 1.98 15.26 -0.27
N GLY A 124 3.25 14.89 -0.42
CA GLY A 124 3.92 13.86 0.37
C GLY A 124 3.54 12.41 0.03
N VAL A 125 2.45 12.20 -0.71
CA VAL A 125 1.95 10.88 -1.08
C VAL A 125 2.89 10.21 -2.08
N PHE A 126 3.28 10.95 -3.12
CA PHE A 126 4.07 10.40 -4.23
C PHE A 126 5.51 10.13 -3.82
N GLU A 127 6.10 11.02 -3.02
CA GLU A 127 7.44 10.86 -2.46
C GLU A 127 7.52 9.64 -1.52
N GLY A 128 6.43 9.35 -0.81
CA GLY A 128 6.30 8.14 0.01
C GLY A 128 6.25 6.87 -0.83
N ILE A 129 5.50 6.88 -1.94
CA ILE A 129 5.39 5.75 -2.88
C ILE A 129 6.71 5.50 -3.62
N GLU A 130 7.40 6.56 -4.05
CA GLU A 130 8.72 6.44 -4.70
C GLU A 130 9.76 5.84 -3.75
N TRP A 131 9.76 6.29 -2.49
CA TRP A 131 10.62 5.70 -1.46
C TRP A 131 10.29 4.23 -1.22
N LEU A 132 9.01 3.87 -1.16
CA LEU A 132 8.59 2.47 -0.99
C LEU A 132 9.07 1.60 -2.16
N ALA A 133 8.88 2.06 -3.40
CA ALA A 133 9.34 1.36 -4.60
C ALA A 133 10.87 1.17 -4.58
N GLN A 134 11.62 2.21 -4.17
CA GLN A 134 13.06 2.13 -4.04
C GLN A 134 13.49 1.11 -2.98
N ARG A 135 12.88 1.12 -1.80
CA ARG A 135 13.24 0.19 -0.71
C ARG A 135 12.97 -1.27 -1.06
N VAL A 136 11.87 -1.51 -1.74
CA VAL A 136 11.49 -2.84 -2.20
C VAL A 136 12.46 -3.33 -3.29
N LYS A 137 12.89 -2.45 -4.20
CA LYS A 137 13.92 -2.75 -5.21
C LYS A 137 15.29 -3.06 -4.59
N GLU A 138 15.68 -2.37 -3.53
CA GLU A 138 16.97 -2.54 -2.86
C GLU A 138 17.08 -3.87 -2.07
N LYS A 139 15.96 -4.53 -1.76
CA LYS A 139 15.94 -5.76 -0.92
C LYS A 139 15.11 -6.91 -1.54
N PRO A 140 15.45 -7.41 -2.74
CA PRO A 140 14.66 -8.45 -3.41
C PRO A 140 14.70 -9.82 -2.71
N ASN A 141 15.69 -10.08 -1.83
CA ASN A 141 15.99 -11.43 -1.29
C ASN A 141 15.77 -11.59 0.23
N ARG A 142 14.98 -10.74 0.90
CA ARG A 142 14.66 -11.02 2.31
C ARG A 142 13.66 -12.19 2.35
N PRO A 143 14.01 -13.38 2.89
CA PRO A 143 13.05 -14.46 3.01
C PRO A 143 11.88 -13.98 3.85
N LEU A 144 10.65 -14.25 3.39
CA LEU A 144 9.46 -14.09 4.23
C LEU A 144 9.73 -14.89 5.49
N LYS A 145 9.75 -14.23 6.66
CA LYS A 145 9.87 -14.96 7.92
C LYS A 145 8.67 -15.90 7.98
N PRO A 146 8.86 -17.20 8.26
CA PRO A 146 7.74 -18.11 8.42
C PRO A 146 6.79 -17.53 9.46
N VAL A 147 5.51 -17.46 9.11
CA VAL A 147 4.45 -17.11 10.05
C VAL A 147 4.54 -18.13 11.17
N LYS A 148 4.84 -17.70 12.40
CA LYS A 148 4.77 -18.58 13.56
C LYS A 148 3.30 -18.91 13.75
N THR A 149 2.90 -20.10 13.34
CA THR A 149 1.66 -20.77 13.77
C THR A 149 1.71 -21.04 15.27
#